data_AF-A0A9Y2L4H5-F1
#
_entry.id   AF-A0A9Y2L4H5-F1
#
_cell.length_a   1.000
_cell.length_b   1.000
_cell.length_c   1.000
_cell.angle_alpha   90.00
_cell.angle_beta   90.00
_cell.angle_gamma   90.00
#
_symmetry.space_group_name_H-M   'P 1'
#
loop_
_entity.id
_entity.type
_entity.pdbx_description
1 polymer ?
#
loop_
_entity_poly.entity_id
_entity_poly.type
_entity_poly.pdbx_seq_one_letter_code
_entity_poly.pdbx_strand_id
1 'polypeptide(L)'
;MQRMQHVQPVSVDDLPEYPLTSDDRLDSHYFMVWERRRWLNSDMRLKGTPECRALYFDLTNIAYDHSPVGTLPDDMDALAKMIFVDASHFKALCALEYGPLHKWRRCLCEGGEIRLMHPMVLKSLNEAIARKEDNRARNEAANTAKRLQRLRVTVAGYQVDLAKNDAAVRWMDEWLSKEGCNYRGGEWIERAMRAWSDHMFDLGRMRGQGPA
;
A
#
# COMPACT_ATOMS: atom_id res chain seq x y z
N MET A 1 42.24 -8.50 -34.44
CA MET A 1 41.84 -7.15 -33.98
C MET A 1 40.78 -7.32 -32.90
N GLN A 2 41.13 -7.19 -31.62
CA GLN A 2 40.19 -7.21 -30.50
C GLN A 2 39.49 -5.84 -30.40
N ARG A 3 38.16 -5.82 -30.45
CA ARG A 3 37.34 -4.65 -30.13
C ARG A 3 37.40 -4.45 -28.62
N MET A 4 38.14 -3.45 -28.15
CA MET A 4 37.99 -2.93 -26.79
C MET A 4 36.56 -2.43 -26.62
N GLN A 5 35.77 -3.10 -25.79
CA GLN A 5 34.50 -2.58 -25.31
C GLN A 5 34.80 -1.40 -24.40
N HIS A 6 34.41 -0.21 -24.82
CA HIS A 6 34.43 0.98 -23.97
C HIS A 6 33.40 0.79 -22.85
N VAL A 7 33.88 0.59 -21.62
CA VAL A 7 33.05 0.69 -20.43
C VAL A 7 32.81 2.17 -20.18
N GLN A 8 31.59 2.65 -20.45
CA GLN A 8 31.18 4.00 -20.09
C GLN A 8 30.74 3.98 -18.61
N PRO A 9 31.34 4.79 -17.73
CA PRO A 9 30.83 4.96 -16.37
C PRO A 9 29.45 5.63 -16.45
N VAL A 10 28.43 4.98 -15.89
CA VAL A 10 27.10 5.58 -15.73
C VAL A 10 27.17 6.51 -14.52
N SER A 11 26.86 7.80 -14.71
CA SER A 11 26.73 8.74 -13.59
C SER A 11 25.57 8.31 -12.70
N VAL A 12 25.72 8.46 -11.37
CA VAL A 12 24.63 8.17 -10.42
C VAL A 12 23.41 9.05 -10.71
N ASP A 13 23.62 10.22 -11.29
CA ASP A 13 22.57 11.19 -11.68
C ASP A 13 21.62 10.69 -12.78
N ASP A 14 21.97 9.61 -13.50
CA ASP A 14 21.17 9.06 -14.60
C ASP A 14 20.30 7.85 -14.18
N LEU A 15 20.40 7.41 -12.93
CA LEU A 15 19.60 6.28 -12.45
C LEU A 15 18.15 6.69 -12.19
N PRO A 16 17.17 5.87 -12.62
CA PRO A 16 15.77 6.14 -12.29
C PRO A 16 15.55 6.09 -10.78
N GLU A 17 14.87 7.10 -10.24
CA GLU A 17 14.44 7.11 -8.84
C GLU A 17 13.41 5.99 -8.60
N TYR A 18 13.58 5.29 -7.47
CA TYR A 18 12.64 4.29 -7.02
C TYR A 18 11.50 4.97 -6.26
N PRO A 19 10.22 4.73 -6.62
CA PRO A 19 9.11 5.53 -6.10
C PRO A 19 8.62 5.09 -4.71
N LEU A 20 9.12 3.97 -4.17
CA LEU A 20 8.73 3.46 -2.86
C LEU A 20 9.88 3.64 -1.87
N THR A 21 9.52 3.95 -0.64
CA THR A 21 10.42 4.18 0.49
C THR A 21 10.50 2.94 1.38
N SER A 22 11.30 3.04 2.44
CA SER A 22 11.35 1.99 3.48
C SER A 22 10.06 1.89 4.33
N ASP A 23 9.21 2.91 4.29
CA ASP A 23 7.92 2.96 5.02
C ASP A 23 6.77 2.29 4.24
N ASP A 24 6.93 2.06 2.93
CA ASP A 24 5.92 1.45 2.04
C ASP A 24 5.84 -0.08 2.23
N ARG A 25 5.72 -0.54 3.47
CA ARG A 25 5.79 -1.95 3.83
C ARG A 25 4.48 -2.68 3.53
N LEU A 26 4.65 -3.90 3.01
CA LEU A 26 3.57 -4.86 2.80
C LEU A 26 3.54 -5.94 3.90
N ASP A 27 3.79 -5.56 5.16
CA ASP A 27 3.97 -6.50 6.29
C ASP A 27 2.80 -7.48 6.54
N SER A 28 1.61 -7.21 6.00
CA SER A 28 0.44 -8.09 6.08
C SER A 28 0.13 -8.87 4.79
N HIS A 29 0.98 -8.77 3.76
CA HIS A 29 0.79 -9.49 2.49
C HIS A 29 1.44 -10.88 2.54
N TYR A 30 0.65 -11.88 2.94
CA TYR A 30 1.07 -13.28 2.86
C TYR A 30 1.13 -13.82 1.42
N PHE A 31 0.52 -13.11 0.46
CA PHE A 31 0.45 -13.53 -0.93
C PHE A 31 0.98 -12.44 -1.86
N MET A 32 1.79 -12.85 -2.83
CA MET A 32 2.13 -12.04 -4.00
C MET A 32 1.12 -12.27 -5.12
N VAL A 33 0.66 -11.20 -5.76
CA VAL A 33 -0.08 -11.32 -7.02
C VAL A 33 0.87 -11.74 -8.13
N TRP A 34 0.85 -13.02 -8.49
CA TRP A 34 1.57 -13.53 -9.64
C TRP A 34 0.70 -13.53 -10.89
N GLU A 35 0.94 -12.61 -11.83
CA GLU A 35 0.19 -12.54 -13.09
C GLU A 35 0.52 -13.73 -14.02
N ARG A 36 -0.14 -14.87 -13.79
CA ARG A 36 0.11 -16.13 -14.50
C ARG A 36 0.10 -15.98 -16.02
N ARG A 37 -0.88 -15.28 -16.59
CA ARG A 37 -0.99 -15.09 -18.05
C ARG A 37 0.21 -14.32 -18.62
N ARG A 38 0.62 -13.25 -17.95
CA ARG A 38 1.81 -12.48 -18.32
C ARG A 38 3.07 -13.34 -18.24
N TRP A 39 3.25 -14.09 -17.14
CA TRP A 39 4.39 -14.99 -16.98
C TRP A 39 4.48 -16.03 -18.09
N LEU A 40 3.39 -16.75 -18.38
CA LEU A 40 3.35 -17.81 -19.39
C LEU A 40 3.67 -17.32 -20.81
N ASN A 41 3.50 -16.03 -21.09
CA ASN A 41 3.80 -15.40 -22.38
C ASN A 41 5.06 -14.52 -22.36
N SER A 42 5.82 -14.50 -21.25
CA SER A 42 7.03 -13.66 -21.13
C SER A 42 8.23 -14.31 -21.80
N ASP A 43 9.15 -13.48 -22.33
CA ASP A 43 10.39 -13.97 -22.92
C ASP A 43 11.19 -14.85 -21.95
N MET A 44 11.29 -14.43 -20.68
CA MET A 44 11.99 -15.19 -19.64
C MET A 44 11.44 -16.61 -19.50
N ARG A 45 10.11 -16.79 -19.56
CA ARG A 45 9.48 -18.12 -19.46
C ARG A 45 9.69 -18.97 -20.71
N LEU A 46 9.75 -18.35 -21.89
CA LEU A 46 9.84 -19.01 -23.19
C LEU A 46 11.29 -19.35 -23.59
N LYS A 47 12.25 -18.50 -23.23
CA LYS A 47 13.63 -18.55 -23.72
C LYS A 47 14.66 -18.84 -22.62
N GLY A 48 14.32 -18.58 -21.35
CA GLY A 48 15.21 -18.85 -20.22
C GLY A 48 15.36 -20.35 -19.93
N THR A 49 16.55 -20.74 -19.46
CA THR A 49 16.80 -22.12 -19.00
C THR A 49 15.94 -22.44 -17.77
N PRO A 50 15.66 -23.73 -17.46
CA PRO A 50 14.93 -24.11 -16.27
C PRO A 50 15.48 -23.49 -14.98
N GLU A 51 16.80 -23.51 -14.83
CA GLU A 51 17.51 -22.92 -13.68
C GLU A 51 17.34 -21.40 -13.62
N CYS A 52 17.61 -20.69 -14.72
CA CYS A 52 17.46 -19.22 -14.74
C CYS A 52 16.03 -18.80 -14.42
N ARG A 53 15.01 -19.55 -14.86
CA ARG A 53 13.60 -19.26 -14.55
C ARG A 53 13.28 -19.48 -13.07
N ALA A 54 13.86 -20.52 -12.44
CA ALA A 54 13.70 -20.76 -11.02
C ALA A 54 14.34 -19.63 -10.20
N LEU A 55 15.60 -19.31 -10.47
CA LEU A 55 16.32 -18.25 -9.76
C LEU A 55 15.71 -16.86 -9.98
N TYR A 56 15.24 -16.55 -11.19
CA TYR A 56 14.49 -15.32 -11.47
C TYR A 56 13.22 -15.23 -10.62
N PHE A 57 12.51 -16.35 -10.45
CA PHE A 57 11.31 -16.40 -9.61
C PHE A 57 11.69 -16.24 -8.13
N ASP A 58 12.72 -16.92 -7.65
CA ASP A 58 13.18 -16.80 -6.26
C ASP A 58 13.58 -15.37 -5.92
N LEU A 59 14.40 -14.73 -6.76
CA LEU A 59 14.76 -13.31 -6.62
C LEU A 59 13.55 -12.39 -6.62
N THR A 60 12.53 -12.70 -7.44
CA THR A 60 11.28 -11.94 -7.45
C THR A 60 10.54 -12.06 -6.12
N ASN A 61 10.48 -13.26 -5.52
CA ASN A 61 9.86 -13.45 -4.21
C ASN A 61 10.65 -12.73 -3.11
N ILE A 62 11.98 -12.91 -3.09
CA ILE A 62 12.87 -12.27 -2.12
C ILE A 62 12.71 -10.75 -2.14
N ALA A 63 12.55 -10.13 -3.32
CA ALA A 63 12.37 -8.69 -3.44
C ALA A 63 11.16 -8.14 -2.68
N TYR A 64 10.11 -8.93 -2.45
CA TYR A 64 8.92 -8.48 -1.70
C TYR A 64 9.17 -8.38 -0.19
N ASP A 65 10.22 -9.03 0.32
CA ASP A 65 10.60 -8.98 1.75
C ASP A 65 11.74 -7.99 2.02
N HIS A 66 12.28 -7.34 0.98
CA HIS A 66 13.29 -6.30 1.13
C HIS A 66 12.69 -4.94 1.50
N SER A 67 13.57 -4.05 1.96
CA SER A 67 13.28 -2.65 2.22
C SER A 67 14.28 -1.79 1.44
N PRO A 68 13.86 -0.88 0.55
CA PRO A 68 12.47 -0.67 0.08
C PRO A 68 11.86 -1.91 -0.59
N VAL A 69 10.54 -2.09 -0.44
CA VAL A 69 9.84 -3.26 -0.99
C VAL A 69 9.98 -3.33 -2.51
N GLY A 70 10.17 -4.53 -3.06
CA GLY A 70 10.29 -4.74 -4.50
C GLY A 70 11.67 -4.51 -5.08
N THR A 71 12.68 -4.34 -4.23
CA THR A 71 14.07 -4.13 -4.64
C THR A 71 14.97 -5.26 -4.18
N LEU A 72 16.13 -5.38 -4.83
CA LEU A 72 17.21 -6.28 -4.44
C LEU A 72 18.51 -5.51 -4.27
N PRO A 73 19.49 -6.02 -3.49
CA PRO A 73 20.83 -5.46 -3.50
C PRO A 73 21.47 -5.53 -4.90
N ASP A 74 22.34 -4.58 -5.23
CA ASP A 74 23.15 -4.61 -6.47
C ASP A 74 24.47 -5.40 -6.32
N ASP A 75 24.66 -6.08 -5.19
CA ASP A 75 25.80 -6.95 -4.92
C ASP A 75 25.53 -8.40 -5.36
N MET A 76 26.22 -8.84 -6.42
CA MET A 76 26.13 -10.19 -6.98
C MET A 76 26.46 -11.31 -5.99
N ASP A 77 27.41 -11.09 -5.06
CA ASP A 77 27.80 -12.12 -4.09
C ASP A 77 26.76 -12.24 -2.98
N ALA A 78 26.12 -11.12 -2.60
CA ALA A 78 24.97 -11.14 -1.70
C ALA A 78 23.77 -11.86 -2.34
N LEU A 79 23.46 -11.54 -3.60
CA LEU A 79 22.37 -12.19 -4.35
C LEU A 79 22.57 -13.70 -4.48
N ALA A 80 23.79 -14.14 -4.82
CA ALA A 80 24.11 -15.56 -4.93
C ALA A 80 23.86 -16.32 -3.61
N LYS A 81 24.24 -15.71 -2.47
CA LYS A 81 23.98 -16.27 -1.14
C LYS A 81 22.48 -16.36 -0.83
N MET A 82 21.69 -15.35 -1.19
CA MET A 82 20.25 -15.32 -0.91
C MET A 82 19.47 -16.45 -1.60
N ILE A 83 19.91 -16.85 -2.80
CA ILE A 83 19.31 -17.95 -3.57
C ILE A 83 20.08 -19.27 -3.45
N PHE A 84 21.07 -19.34 -2.55
CA PHE A 84 21.88 -20.53 -2.26
C PHE A 84 22.60 -21.13 -3.48
N VAL A 85 23.15 -20.28 -4.35
CA VAL A 85 23.93 -20.69 -5.53
C VAL A 85 25.38 -20.24 -5.39
N ASP A 86 26.31 -21.01 -5.94
CA ASP A 86 27.72 -20.59 -6.03
C ASP A 86 27.84 -19.24 -6.78
N ALA A 87 28.66 -18.34 -6.26
CA ALA A 87 28.76 -16.98 -6.78
C ALA A 87 29.30 -16.92 -8.22
N SER A 88 30.25 -17.80 -8.57
CA SER A 88 30.82 -17.84 -9.93
C SER A 88 29.79 -18.35 -10.93
N HIS A 89 29.03 -19.39 -10.56
CA HIS A 89 27.93 -19.93 -11.35
C HIS A 89 26.82 -18.89 -11.53
N PHE A 90 26.40 -18.24 -10.45
CA PHE A 90 25.37 -17.20 -10.51
C PHE A 90 25.75 -16.04 -11.44
N LYS A 91 27.00 -15.56 -11.37
CA LYS A 91 27.53 -14.54 -12.28
C LYS A 91 27.48 -15.01 -13.74
N ALA A 92 27.86 -16.26 -14.01
CA ALA A 92 27.79 -16.83 -15.36
C ALA A 92 26.34 -16.91 -15.87
N LEU A 93 25.39 -17.32 -15.04
CA LEU A 93 23.97 -17.35 -15.38
C LEU A 93 23.41 -15.94 -15.66
N CYS A 94 23.80 -14.94 -14.86
CA CYS A 94 23.35 -13.55 -15.04
C CYS A 94 23.92 -12.88 -16.30
N ALA A 95 25.00 -13.41 -16.87
CA ALA A 95 25.53 -12.95 -18.16
C ALA A 95 24.68 -13.40 -19.36
N LEU A 96 23.76 -14.36 -19.17
CA LEU A 96 22.84 -14.79 -20.22
C LEU A 96 21.77 -13.72 -20.46
N GLU A 97 21.33 -13.56 -21.72
CA GLU A 97 20.25 -12.63 -22.09
C GLU A 97 18.97 -12.88 -21.27
N TYR A 98 18.66 -14.16 -21.01
CA TYR A 98 17.53 -14.62 -20.19
C TYR A 98 18.02 -15.27 -18.89
N GLY A 99 18.96 -14.60 -18.21
CA GLY A 99 19.49 -14.98 -16.90
C GLY A 99 18.58 -14.59 -15.72
N PRO A 100 18.98 -14.91 -14.47
CA PRO A 100 18.21 -14.63 -13.26
C PRO A 100 17.87 -13.14 -13.07
N LEU A 101 18.77 -12.25 -13.50
CA LEU A 101 18.59 -10.80 -13.45
C LEU A 101 17.97 -10.20 -14.73
N HIS A 102 17.32 -11.00 -15.58
CA HIS A 102 16.65 -10.50 -16.78
C HIS A 102 15.67 -9.36 -16.43
N LYS A 103 15.89 -8.18 -17.06
CA LYS A 103 15.12 -6.93 -16.86
C LYS A 103 15.17 -6.32 -15.45
N TRP A 104 16.00 -6.85 -14.56
CA TRP A 104 16.39 -6.12 -13.36
C TRP A 104 17.34 -4.99 -13.75
N ARG A 105 17.12 -3.81 -13.19
CA ARG A 105 17.90 -2.60 -13.51
C ARG A 105 18.20 -1.82 -12.24
N ARG A 106 19.33 -1.13 -12.23
CA ARG A 106 19.68 -0.24 -11.14
C ARG A 106 18.69 0.92 -11.01
N CYS A 107 18.40 1.31 -9.78
CA CYS A 107 17.64 2.49 -9.41
C CYS A 107 18.26 3.17 -8.19
N LEU A 108 17.95 4.46 -8.04
CA LEU A 108 18.31 5.25 -6.88
C LEU A 108 17.16 5.21 -5.87
N CYS A 109 17.40 4.67 -4.68
CA CYS A 109 16.44 4.67 -3.59
C CYS A 109 16.65 5.91 -2.69
N GLU A 110 15.64 6.16 -1.84
CA GLU A 110 15.74 7.18 -0.79
C GLU A 110 17.02 7.00 0.05
N GLY A 111 17.69 8.10 0.38
CA GLY A 111 18.98 8.07 1.09
C GLY A 111 20.19 7.81 0.21
N GLY A 112 20.01 7.71 -1.12
CA GLY A 112 21.11 7.59 -2.09
C GLY A 112 21.61 6.16 -2.32
N GLU A 113 20.90 5.16 -1.81
CA GLU A 113 21.25 3.75 -1.99
C GLU A 113 20.95 3.29 -3.42
N ILE A 114 21.90 2.59 -4.06
CA ILE A 114 21.68 1.97 -5.37
C ILE A 114 21.20 0.53 -5.17
N ARG A 115 20.04 0.22 -5.76
CA ARG A 115 19.42 -1.11 -5.68
C ARG A 115 18.96 -1.57 -7.05
N LEU A 116 18.59 -2.83 -7.17
CA LEU A 116 17.97 -3.40 -8.37
C LEU A 116 16.45 -3.36 -8.24
N MET A 117 15.77 -2.83 -9.25
CA MET A 117 14.33 -2.91 -9.43
C MET A 117 13.96 -3.70 -10.67
N HIS A 118 12.77 -4.30 -10.65
CA HIS A 118 12.16 -4.92 -11.82
C HIS A 118 10.82 -4.21 -12.14
N PRO A 119 10.61 -3.69 -13.36
CA PRO A 119 9.42 -2.90 -13.71
C PRO A 119 8.09 -3.63 -13.44
N MET A 120 8.07 -4.95 -13.66
CA MET A 120 6.89 -5.76 -13.37
C MET A 120 6.61 -5.88 -11.87
N VAL A 121 7.65 -6.03 -11.04
CA VAL A 121 7.51 -6.13 -9.58
C VAL A 121 6.94 -4.81 -9.06
N LEU A 122 7.53 -3.69 -9.48
CA LEU A 122 7.05 -2.37 -9.14
C LEU A 122 5.59 -2.15 -9.55
N LYS A 123 5.20 -2.56 -10.77
CA LYS A 123 3.79 -2.49 -11.22
C LYS A 123 2.86 -3.27 -10.28
N SER A 124 3.21 -4.52 -9.97
CA SER A 124 2.39 -5.36 -9.09
C SER A 124 2.28 -4.78 -7.67
N LEU A 125 3.36 -4.18 -7.15
CA LEU A 125 3.37 -3.50 -5.86
C LEU A 125 2.48 -2.25 -5.85
N ASN A 126 2.59 -1.38 -6.85
CA ASN A 126 1.74 -0.19 -6.96
C ASN A 126 0.25 -0.56 -7.01
N GLU A 127 -0.12 -1.62 -7.75
CA GLU A 127 -1.50 -2.11 -7.75
C GLU A 127 -1.94 -2.67 -6.39
N ALA A 128 -1.04 -3.33 -5.65
CA ALA A 128 -1.35 -3.85 -4.31
C ALA A 128 -1.54 -2.71 -3.29
N ILE A 129 -0.68 -1.70 -3.33
CA ILE A 129 -0.77 -0.50 -2.49
C ILE A 129 -2.07 0.25 -2.78
N ALA A 130 -2.39 0.52 -4.05
CA ALA A 130 -3.65 1.17 -4.42
C ALA A 130 -4.88 0.40 -3.93
N ARG A 131 -4.87 -0.94 -4.04
CA ARG A 131 -5.97 -1.78 -3.51
C ARG A 131 -6.06 -1.72 -1.99
N LYS A 132 -4.94 -1.65 -1.27
CA LYS A 132 -4.91 -1.51 0.20
C LYS A 132 -5.56 -0.20 0.64
N GLU A 133 -5.24 0.89 -0.05
CA GLU A 133 -5.82 2.21 0.21
C GLU A 133 -7.32 2.24 -0.08
N ASP A 134 -7.74 1.71 -1.24
CA ASP A 134 -9.15 1.57 -1.61
C ASP A 134 -9.95 0.74 -0.59
N ASN A 135 -9.38 -0.39 -0.16
CA ASN A 135 -10.01 -1.26 0.83
C ASN A 135 -10.11 -0.58 2.19
N ARG A 136 -9.09 0.18 2.61
CA ARG A 136 -9.14 0.97 3.85
C ARG A 136 -10.28 1.99 3.79
N ALA A 137 -10.36 2.77 2.72
CA ALA A 137 -11.42 3.76 2.54
C ALA A 137 -12.82 3.13 2.53
N ARG A 138 -13.01 2.01 1.82
CA ARG A 138 -14.28 1.27 1.80
C ARG A 138 -14.66 0.71 3.17
N ASN A 139 -13.69 0.15 3.90
CA ASN A 139 -13.92 -0.39 5.23
C ASN A 139 -14.29 0.71 6.24
N GLU A 140 -13.62 1.87 6.19
CA GLU A 140 -13.95 3.04 7.01
C GLU A 140 -15.36 3.56 6.72
N ALA A 141 -15.74 3.66 5.44
CA ALA A 141 -17.08 4.04 5.03
C ALA A 141 -18.14 3.03 5.51
N ALA A 142 -17.90 1.73 5.32
CA ALA A 142 -18.81 0.67 5.77
C ALA A 142 -18.95 0.63 7.30
N ASN A 143 -17.85 0.82 8.03
CA ASN A 143 -17.84 0.90 9.49
C ASN A 143 -18.62 2.12 9.98
N THR A 144 -18.45 3.27 9.32
CA THR A 144 -19.21 4.50 9.61
C THR A 144 -20.69 4.32 9.34
N ALA A 145 -21.07 3.74 8.19
CA ALA A 145 -22.47 3.45 7.86
C ALA A 145 -23.12 2.52 8.91
N LYS A 146 -22.44 1.43 9.29
CA LYS A 146 -22.93 0.53 10.35
C LYS A 146 -23.04 1.22 11.71
N ARG A 147 -22.09 2.10 12.04
CA ARG A 147 -22.08 2.86 13.30
C ARG A 147 -23.25 3.85 13.35
N LEU A 148 -23.48 4.61 12.28
CA LEU A 148 -24.62 5.51 12.15
C LEU A 148 -25.96 4.78 12.21
N GLN A 149 -26.06 3.61 11.56
CA GLN A 149 -27.28 2.81 11.62
C GLN A 149 -27.57 2.30 13.04
N ARG A 150 -26.56 1.83 13.77
CA ARG A 150 -26.73 1.44 15.18
C ARG A 150 -27.13 2.62 16.05
N LEU A 151 -26.46 3.77 15.90
CA LEU A 151 -26.80 4.99 16.62
C LEU A 151 -28.27 5.37 16.37
N ARG A 152 -28.71 5.32 15.12
CA ARG A 152 -30.11 5.59 14.74
C ARG A 152 -31.09 4.68 15.47
N VAL A 153 -30.83 3.37 15.50
CA VAL A 153 -31.68 2.41 16.20
C VAL A 153 -31.75 2.73 17.70
N THR A 154 -30.62 3.05 18.33
CA THR A 154 -30.61 3.41 19.75
C THR A 154 -31.36 4.71 20.01
N VAL A 155 -31.12 5.77 19.22
CA VAL A 155 -31.84 7.05 19.34
C VAL A 155 -33.33 6.86 19.11
N ALA A 156 -33.75 5.98 18.18
CA ALA A 156 -35.16 5.70 17.93
C ALA A 156 -35.88 5.10 19.15
N GLY A 157 -35.15 4.41 20.04
CA GLY A 157 -35.67 3.93 21.32
C GLY A 157 -36.01 5.06 22.31
N TYR A 158 -35.40 6.24 22.16
CA TYR A 158 -35.69 7.43 22.97
C TYR A 158 -36.63 8.41 22.25
N GLN A 159 -36.31 8.76 21.01
CA GLN A 159 -37.06 9.74 20.22
C GLN A 159 -37.00 9.41 18.73
N VAL A 160 -38.10 8.86 18.21
CA VAL A 160 -38.22 8.37 16.83
C VAL A 160 -37.98 9.46 15.79
N ASP A 161 -38.50 10.67 15.99
CA ASP A 161 -38.36 11.73 14.98
C ASP A 161 -36.95 12.32 14.94
N LEU A 162 -36.25 12.33 16.08
CA LEU A 162 -34.83 12.69 16.12
C LEU A 162 -34.00 11.65 15.35
N ALA A 163 -34.33 10.36 15.51
CA ALA A 163 -33.66 9.29 14.78
C ALA A 163 -33.88 9.35 13.26
N LYS A 164 -34.97 9.98 12.77
CA LYS A 164 -35.20 10.19 11.32
C LYS A 164 -34.37 11.35 10.76
N ASN A 165 -33.84 12.22 11.61
CA ASN A 165 -33.04 13.36 11.18
C ASN A 165 -31.58 12.92 10.93
N ASP A 166 -31.23 12.74 9.65
CA ASP A 166 -29.88 12.35 9.23
C ASP A 166 -28.79 13.32 9.69
N ALA A 167 -29.07 14.62 9.69
CA ALA A 167 -28.12 15.62 10.16
C ALA A 167 -27.86 15.50 11.66
N ALA A 168 -28.92 15.27 12.45
CA ALA A 168 -28.81 15.06 13.89
C ALA A 168 -28.01 13.79 14.21
N VAL A 169 -28.30 12.67 13.53
CA VAL A 169 -27.60 11.40 13.76
C VAL A 169 -26.11 11.50 13.40
N ARG A 170 -25.77 12.17 12.29
CA ARG A 170 -24.36 12.42 11.92
C ARG A 170 -23.66 13.33 12.92
N TRP A 171 -24.31 14.42 13.32
CA TRP A 171 -23.74 15.35 14.30
C TRP A 171 -23.49 14.65 15.64
N MET A 172 -24.45 13.85 16.13
CA MET A 172 -24.29 13.08 17.36
C MET A 172 -23.17 12.03 17.25
N ASP A 173 -23.01 11.37 16.09
CA ASP A 173 -21.90 10.44 15.83
C ASP A 173 -20.54 11.13 15.96
N GLU A 174 -20.40 12.31 15.34
CA GLU A 174 -19.18 13.13 15.40
C GLU A 174 -18.91 13.65 16.80
N TRP A 175 -19.95 14.14 17.50
CA TRP A 175 -19.84 14.61 18.88
C TRP A 175 -19.37 13.49 19.81
N LEU A 176 -19.98 12.30 19.72
CA LEU A 176 -19.57 11.13 20.50
C LEU A 176 -18.11 10.73 20.25
N SER A 177 -17.64 10.83 19.01
CA SER A 177 -16.24 10.56 18.67
C SER A 177 -15.29 11.61 19.24
N LYS A 178 -15.65 12.90 19.22
CA LYS A 178 -14.84 13.99 19.80
C LYS A 178 -14.71 13.88 21.31
N GLU A 179 -15.77 13.43 21.98
CA GLU A 179 -15.79 13.22 23.43
C GLU A 179 -15.04 11.95 23.89
N GLY A 180 -14.44 11.19 22.95
CA GLY A 180 -13.70 9.98 23.28
C GLY A 180 -14.59 8.81 23.72
N CYS A 181 -15.85 8.77 23.28
CA CYS A 181 -16.77 7.70 23.63
C CYS A 181 -16.35 6.37 22.98
N ASN A 182 -15.76 5.48 23.78
CA ASN A 182 -15.35 4.14 23.33
C ASN A 182 -16.54 3.16 23.22
N TYR A 183 -17.57 3.32 24.07
CA TYR A 183 -18.76 2.48 24.08
C TYR A 183 -20.03 3.32 24.23
N ARG A 184 -20.90 3.26 23.22
CA ARG A 184 -22.12 4.08 23.13
C ARG A 184 -23.30 3.40 23.85
N GLY A 185 -23.22 3.37 25.17
CA GLY A 185 -24.32 2.98 26.06
C GLY A 185 -25.35 4.10 26.23
N GLY A 186 -26.45 3.82 26.94
CA GLY A 186 -27.58 4.75 27.12
C GLY A 186 -27.18 6.15 27.61
N GLU A 187 -26.32 6.24 28.64
CA GLU A 187 -25.84 7.51 29.20
C GLU A 187 -25.15 8.39 28.14
N TRP A 188 -24.30 7.80 27.30
CA TRP A 188 -23.63 8.51 26.21
C TRP A 188 -24.61 8.99 25.15
N ILE A 189 -25.64 8.20 24.85
CA ILE A 189 -26.69 8.59 23.90
C ILE A 189 -27.52 9.75 24.45
N GLU A 190 -27.91 9.71 25.73
CA GLU A 190 -28.63 10.81 26.38
C GLU A 190 -27.80 12.11 26.40
N ARG A 191 -26.49 12.00 26.68
CA ARG A 191 -25.57 13.13 26.58
C ARG A 191 -25.48 13.68 25.16
N ALA A 192 -25.38 12.82 24.15
CA ALA A 192 -25.34 13.25 22.75
C ALA A 192 -26.66 13.92 22.30
N MET A 193 -27.81 13.40 22.75
CA MET A 193 -29.12 14.02 22.47
C MET A 193 -29.24 15.39 23.14
N ARG A 194 -28.77 15.54 24.38
CA ARG A 194 -28.73 16.84 25.07
C ARG A 194 -27.83 17.82 24.33
N ALA A 195 -26.61 17.39 23.98
CA ALA A 195 -25.66 18.22 23.25
C ALA A 195 -26.22 18.67 21.89
N TRP A 196 -26.97 17.79 21.19
CA TRP A 196 -27.66 18.15 19.96
C TRP A 196 -28.76 19.19 20.19
N SER A 197 -29.54 19.07 21.27
CA SER A 197 -30.57 20.05 21.63
C SER A 197 -29.95 21.43 21.90
N ASP A 198 -28.85 21.47 22.64
CA ASP A 198 -28.11 22.71 22.93
C ASP A 198 -27.56 23.34 21.64
N HIS A 199 -26.97 22.51 20.77
CA HIS A 199 -26.48 22.95 19.45
C HIS A 199 -27.59 23.55 18.57
N MET A 200 -28.77 22.94 18.54
CA MET A 200 -29.91 23.44 17.78
C MET A 200 -30.45 24.76 18.35
N PHE A 201 -30.44 24.91 19.67
CA PHE A 201 -30.83 26.15 20.33
C PHE A 201 -29.87 27.31 19.98
N ASP A 202 -28.55 27.03 19.97
CA ASP A 202 -27.53 28.01 19.60
C ASP A 202 -27.63 28.43 18.13
N LEU A 203 -27.84 27.47 17.21
CA LEU A 203 -28.11 27.77 15.80
C LEU A 203 -29.37 28.62 15.61
N GLY A 204 -30.41 28.37 16.42
CA GLY A 204 -31.64 29.17 16.43
C GLY A 204 -31.40 30.61 16.88
N ARG A 205 -30.58 30.83 17.92
CA ARG A 205 -30.16 32.16 18.38
C ARG A 205 -29.35 32.91 17.33
N MET A 206 -28.41 32.23 16.66
CA MET A 206 -27.61 32.84 15.60
C MET A 206 -28.45 33.27 14.38
N ARG A 207 -29.51 32.54 14.04
CA ARG A 207 -30.45 32.93 12.98
C ARG A 207 -31.37 34.10 13.36
N GLY A 208 -31.66 34.27 14.63
CA GLY A 208 -32.44 35.41 15.15
C GLY A 208 -31.66 36.73 15.20
N GLN A 209 -30.33 36.67 15.08
CA GLN A 209 -29.43 37.82 14.99
C GLN A 209 -28.96 38.02 13.53
N GLY A 210 -29.89 38.22 12.60
CA GLY A 210 -29.56 38.72 11.26
C GLY A 210 -29.18 40.20 11.30
N PRO A 211 -28.36 40.71 10.35
CA PRO A 211 -27.82 42.07 10.42
C PRO A 211 -28.95 43.10 10.37
N ALA A 212 -28.95 44.00 11.35
CA ALA A 212 -29.80 45.19 11.37
C ALA A 212 -29.36 46.20 10.30
#